data_AF-A0A4R1GJY5-F1
#
_entry.id   AF-A0A4R1GJY5-F1
#
_cell.length_a   1.000
_cell.length_b   1.000
_cell.length_c   1.000
_cell.angle_alpha   90.00
_cell.angle_beta   90.00
_cell.angle_gamma   90.00
#
_symmetry.space_group_name_H-M   'P 1'
#
loop_
_entity.id
_entity.type
_entity.pdbx_description
1 polymer ?
#
loop_
_entity_poly.entity_id
_entity_poly.type
_entity_poly.pdbx_seq_one_letter_code
_entity_poly.pdbx_strand_id
1 'polypeptide(L)'
;MEPITVVGMIAAFCTTSAFIPQVVQILRTGNVDGISLQMYSIFTLGVALWLGYGVVLQSSPIIISNSITLALAVSVLGLTLTKRRQNRKHALHLVADNTDVAVVSAANEELAAAA
;
A
#
# COMPACT_ATOMS: atom_id res chain seq x y z
N MET A 1 23.03 -17.00 -26.91
CA MET A 1 21.84 -16.22 -26.49
C MET A 1 21.92 -14.88 -27.19
N GLU A 2 20.91 -14.48 -27.95
CA GLU A 2 20.87 -13.18 -28.62
C GLU A 2 20.96 -12.04 -27.58
N PRO A 3 21.80 -11.00 -27.78
CA PRO A 3 21.98 -9.91 -26.81
C PRO A 3 20.67 -9.24 -26.37
N ILE A 4 19.71 -9.12 -27.29
CA ILE A 4 18.37 -8.53 -27.05
C ILE A 4 17.62 -9.32 -25.97
N THR A 5 17.71 -10.65 -25.99
CA THR A 5 17.02 -11.52 -25.03
C THR A 5 17.60 -11.36 -23.62
N VAL A 6 18.93 -11.20 -23.50
CA VAL A 6 19.59 -11.00 -22.20
C VAL A 6 19.18 -9.67 -21.58
N VAL A 7 19.22 -8.58 -22.36
CA VAL A 7 18.80 -7.25 -21.89
C VAL A 7 17.33 -7.26 -21.47
N GLY A 8 16.45 -7.90 -22.26
CA GLY A 8 15.03 -8.03 -21.93
C GLY A 8 14.78 -8.80 -20.62
N MET A 9 15.50 -9.90 -20.39
CA MET A 9 15.40 -10.65 -19.13
C MET A 9 15.88 -9.84 -17.92
N ILE A 10 17.01 -9.13 -18.05
CA ILE A 10 17.52 -8.26 -16.98
C ILE A 10 16.54 -7.13 -16.69
N ALA A 11 15.99 -6.50 -17.73
CA ALA A 11 14.99 -5.44 -17.57
C ALA A 11 13.73 -5.95 -16.85
N ALA A 12 13.19 -7.11 -17.25
CA ALA A 12 12.05 -7.74 -16.60
C ALA A 12 12.35 -8.11 -15.15
N PHE A 13 13.53 -8.67 -14.88
CA PHE A 13 13.96 -9.02 -13.53
C PHE A 13 14.07 -7.78 -12.64
N CYS A 14 14.79 -6.75 -13.07
CA CYS A 14 15.00 -5.52 -12.29
C CYS A 14 13.68 -4.81 -11.98
N THR A 15 12.83 -4.63 -12.99
CA THR A 15 11.54 -3.91 -12.81
C THR A 15 10.58 -4.67 -11.90
N THR A 16 10.51 -6.00 -12.01
CA THR A 16 9.63 -6.81 -11.18
C THR A 16 10.15 -6.92 -9.74
N SER A 17 11.44 -7.21 -9.57
CA SER A 17 12.05 -7.40 -8.26
C SER A 17 12.13 -6.10 -7.44
N ALA A 18 12.07 -4.92 -8.07
CA ALA A 18 12.03 -3.63 -7.39
C ALA A 18 10.86 -3.48 -6.38
N PHE A 19 9.75 -4.20 -6.58
CA PHE A 19 8.62 -4.18 -5.65
C PHE A 19 8.82 -5.08 -4.43
N ILE A 20 9.73 -6.06 -4.49
CA ILE A 20 9.98 -7.00 -3.38
C ILE A 20 10.51 -6.27 -2.14
N PRO A 21 11.55 -5.42 -2.22
CA PRO A 21 12.01 -4.62 -1.07
C PRO A 21 10.89 -3.81 -0.44
N GLN A 22 9.98 -3.25 -1.25
CA GLN A 22 8.85 -2.45 -0.77
C GLN A 22 7.86 -3.30 0.04
N VAL A 23 7.50 -4.49 -0.45
CA VAL A 23 6.63 -5.43 0.28
C VAL A 23 7.29 -5.84 1.60
N VAL A 24 8.57 -6.22 1.56
CA VAL A 24 9.33 -6.64 2.75
C VAL A 24 9.41 -5.51 3.77
N GLN A 25 9.64 -4.27 3.35
CA GLN A 25 9.69 -3.11 4.25
C GLN A 25 8.37 -2.90 4.98
N ILE A 26 7.23 -3.01 4.27
CA ILE A 26 5.89 -2.85 4.89
C ILE A 26 5.63 -3.98 5.89
N LEU A 27 5.97 -5.22 5.54
CA LEU A 27 5.79 -6.37 6.42
C LEU A 27 6.67 -6.28 7.68
N ARG A 28 7.92 -5.82 7.54
CA ARG A 28 8.88 -5.73 8.66
C ARG A 28 8.63 -4.53 9.57
N THR A 29 8.40 -3.36 8.99
CA THR A 29 8.35 -2.11 9.75
C THR A 29 6.92 -1.63 10.02
N GLY A 30 5.95 -2.06 9.21
CA GLY A 30 4.59 -1.53 9.24
C GLY A 30 4.45 -0.06 8.83
N ASN A 31 5.57 0.64 8.56
CA ASN A 31 5.58 2.05 8.20
C ASN A 31 5.17 2.22 6.74
N VAL A 32 4.13 3.03 6.54
CA VAL A 32 3.47 3.27 5.24
C VAL A 32 3.23 4.76 4.99
N ASP A 33 3.86 5.64 5.77
CA ASP A 33 3.59 7.08 5.75
C ASP A 33 4.11 7.72 4.45
N GLY A 34 5.24 7.25 3.93
CA GLY A 34 5.81 7.71 2.66
C GLY A 34 5.21 7.10 1.39
N ILE A 35 4.28 6.15 1.50
CA ILE A 35 3.78 5.38 0.34
C ILE A 35 2.54 6.05 -0.26
N SER A 36 2.65 6.64 -1.45
CA SER A 36 1.49 7.25 -2.11
C SER A 36 0.46 6.20 -2.57
N LEU A 37 -0.70 6.18 -1.91
CA LEU A 37 -1.83 5.31 -2.30
C LEU A 37 -2.34 5.63 -3.71
N GLN A 38 -2.38 6.90 -4.09
CA GLN A 38 -2.90 7.32 -5.39
C GLN A 38 -2.00 6.83 -6.52
N MET A 39 -0.68 7.02 -6.37
CA MET A 39 0.31 6.53 -7.33
C MET A 39 0.22 5.01 -7.49
N TYR A 40 0.21 4.25 -6.39
CA TYR A 40 0.11 2.79 -6.46
C TYR A 40 -1.23 2.31 -7.01
N SER A 41 -2.34 3.03 -6.77
CA SER A 41 -3.65 2.68 -7.33
C SER A 41 -3.67 2.84 -8.85
N ILE A 42 -3.18 3.98 -9.35
CA ILE A 42 -3.10 4.25 -10.80
C ILE A 42 -2.12 3.26 -11.45
N PHE A 43 -0.96 3.03 -10.84
CA PHE A 43 0.03 2.06 -11.33
C PHE A 43 -0.56 0.65 -11.43
N THR A 44 -1.20 0.16 -10.35
CA THR A 44 -1.82 -1.17 -10.31
C THR A 44 -2.90 -1.32 -11.39
N LEU A 45 -3.74 -0.29 -11.58
CA LEU A 45 -4.72 -0.28 -12.65
C LEU A 45 -4.06 -0.32 -14.04
N GLY A 46 -3.01 0.48 -14.25
CA GLY A 46 -2.26 0.49 -15.50
C GLY A 46 -1.66 -0.87 -15.84
N VAL A 47 -1.04 -1.55 -14.86
CA VAL A 47 -0.49 -2.91 -15.04
C VAL A 47 -1.59 -3.93 -15.33
N ALA A 48 -2.76 -3.83 -14.68
CA ALA A 48 -3.89 -4.69 -14.98
C ALA A 48 -4.42 -4.51 -16.41
N LEU A 49 -4.48 -3.26 -16.89
CA LEU A 49 -4.84 -2.95 -18.27
C LEU A 49 -3.80 -3.48 -19.26
N TRP A 50 -2.51 -3.33 -18.96
CA TRP A 50 -1.42 -3.90 -19.78
C TRP A 50 -1.46 -5.43 -19.83
N LEU A 51 -1.82 -6.09 -18.73
CA LEU A 51 -2.04 -7.53 -18.70
C LEU A 51 -3.20 -7.92 -19.63
N GLY A 52 -4.34 -7.23 -19.53
CA GLY A 52 -5.49 -7.45 -20.41
C GLY A 52 -5.15 -7.23 -21.89
N TYR A 53 -4.38 -6.18 -22.18
CA TYR A 53 -3.85 -5.91 -23.51
C TYR A 53 -2.93 -7.04 -24.01
N GLY A 54 -2.03 -7.54 -23.16
CA GLY A 54 -1.17 -8.68 -23.47
C GLY A 54 -1.96 -9.95 -23.81
N VAL A 55 -3.06 -10.20 -23.10
CA VAL A 55 -4.00 -11.31 -23.40
C VAL A 55 -4.64 -11.12 -24.78
N VAL A 56 -5.12 -9.93 -25.10
CA VAL A 56 -5.68 -9.63 -26.44
C VAL A 56 -4.65 -9.88 -27.54
N LEU A 57 -3.38 -9.54 -27.30
CA LEU A 57 -2.28 -9.79 -28.24
C LEU A 57 -1.74 -11.23 -28.25
N GLN A 58 -2.19 -12.11 -27.34
CA GLN A 58 -1.64 -13.45 -27.14
C GLN A 58 -0.10 -13.43 -26.91
N SER A 59 0.40 -12.38 -26.23
CA SER A 59 1.84 -12.18 -26.02
C SER A 59 2.28 -12.72 -24.65
N SER A 60 2.83 -13.93 -24.63
CA SER A 60 3.33 -14.57 -23.40
C SER A 60 4.28 -13.68 -22.58
N PRO A 61 5.25 -12.94 -23.18
CA PRO A 61 6.14 -12.07 -22.41
C PRO A 61 5.40 -10.94 -21.68
N ILE A 62 4.42 -10.31 -22.33
CA ILE A 62 3.63 -9.22 -21.72
C ILE A 62 2.74 -9.78 -20.61
N ILE A 63 2.12 -10.94 -20.85
CA ILE A 63 1.23 -11.60 -19.89
C ILE A 63 2.02 -11.99 -18.63
N ILE A 64 3.15 -12.69 -18.78
CA ILE A 64 3.94 -13.19 -17.64
C ILE A 64 4.48 -12.02 -16.82
N SER A 65 5.10 -11.03 -17.47
CA SER A 65 5.71 -9.88 -16.77
C SER A 65 4.68 -9.04 -16.00
N ASN A 66 3.55 -8.71 -16.63
CA ASN A 66 2.50 -7.92 -15.97
C ASN A 66 1.76 -8.73 -14.90
N SER A 67 1.64 -10.05 -15.04
CA SER A 67 1.03 -10.88 -13.98
C SER A 67 1.84 -10.83 -12.68
N ILE A 68 3.17 -11.00 -12.77
CA ILE A 68 4.04 -10.96 -11.60
C ILE A 68 4.07 -9.54 -11.01
N THR A 69 4.18 -8.52 -11.86
CA THR A 69 4.17 -7.11 -11.43
C THR A 69 2.85 -6.77 -10.74
N LEU A 70 1.71 -7.22 -11.27
CA LEU A 70 0.39 -6.97 -10.70
C LEU A 70 0.25 -7.60 -9.31
N ALA A 71 0.72 -8.84 -9.14
CA ALA A 71 0.69 -9.52 -7.83
C ALA A 71 1.49 -8.75 -6.76
N LEU A 72 2.67 -8.24 -7.12
CA LEU A 72 3.50 -7.43 -6.22
C LEU A 72 2.88 -6.06 -5.94
N ALA A 73 2.37 -5.37 -6.97
CA ALA A 73 1.74 -4.06 -6.83
C ALA A 73 0.47 -4.12 -5.95
N VAL A 74 -0.37 -5.14 -6.15
CA VAL A 74 -1.55 -5.40 -5.30
C VAL A 74 -1.12 -5.70 -3.86
N SER A 75 -0.04 -6.44 -3.66
CA SER A 75 0.48 -6.72 -2.31
C SER A 75 0.93 -5.44 -1.60
N VAL A 76 1.68 -4.57 -2.29
CA VAL A 76 2.08 -3.26 -1.73
C VAL A 76 0.85 -2.41 -1.41
N LEU A 77 -0.09 -2.28 -2.35
CA LEU A 77 -1.28 -1.47 -2.17
C LEU A 77 -2.16 -1.99 -1.03
N GLY A 78 -2.42 -3.30 -0.97
CA GLY A 78 -3.25 -3.95 0.04
C GLY A 78 -2.66 -3.86 1.45
N LEU A 79 -1.35 -4.11 1.59
CA LEU A 79 -0.65 -3.95 2.86
C LEU A 79 -0.66 -2.48 3.32
N THR A 80 -0.40 -1.55 2.40
CA THR A 80 -0.44 -0.10 2.66
C THR A 80 -1.82 0.34 3.16
N LEU A 81 -2.89 -0.10 2.49
CA LEU A 81 -4.27 0.21 2.89
C LEU A 81 -4.60 -0.36 4.27
N THR A 82 -4.19 -1.61 4.54
CA THR A 82 -4.46 -2.28 5.82
C THR A 82 -3.76 -1.57 6.97
N LYS A 83 -2.46 -1.28 6.81
CA LYS A 83 -1.66 -0.59 7.83
C LYS A 83 -2.15 0.84 8.07
N ARG A 84 -2.47 1.60 7.01
CA ARG A 84 -3.06 2.94 7.16
C ARG A 84 -4.40 2.91 7.91
N ARG A 85 -5.26 1.93 7.62
CA ARG A 85 -6.52 1.74 8.35
C ARG A 85 -6.30 1.41 9.83
N GLN A 86 -5.32 0.56 10.15
CA GLN A 86 -4.96 0.24 11.53
C GLN A 86 -4.46 1.48 12.27
N ASN A 87 -3.52 2.24 11.69
CA ASN A 87 -2.99 3.47 12.27
C ASN A 87 -4.09 4.51 12.52
N ARG A 88 -5.02 4.67 11.56
CA ARG A 88 -6.16 5.58 11.71
C ARG A 88 -7.11 5.16 12.84
N LYS A 89 -7.41 3.86 12.96
CA LYS A 89 -8.27 3.35 14.05
C LYS A 89 -7.61 3.60 15.41
N HIS A 90 -6.32 3.32 15.54
CA HIS A 90 -5.58 3.57 16.79
C HIS A 90 -5.60 5.05 17.16
N ALA A 91 -5.34 5.95 16.20
CA ALA A 91 -5.42 7.39 16.43
C ALA A 91 -6.81 7.85 16.87
N LEU A 92 -7.88 7.31 16.27
CA LEU A 92 -9.27 7.63 16.66
C LEU A 92 -9.59 7.17 18.09
N HIS A 93 -9.11 5.99 18.51
CA HIS A 93 -9.30 5.53 19.88
C HIS A 93 -8.59 6.43 20.89
N LEU A 94 -7.37 6.88 20.60
CA LEU A 94 -6.64 7.82 21.47
C LEU A 94 -7.35 9.18 21.58
N VAL A 95 -7.94 9.68 20.48
CA VAL A 95 -8.70 10.92 20.50
C VAL A 95 -9.99 10.77 21.32
N ALA A 96 -10.72 9.66 21.15
CA ALA A 96 -11.95 9.39 21.89
C ALA A 96 -11.71 9.31 23.41
N ASP A 97 -10.67 8.58 23.82
CA ASP A 97 -10.30 8.41 25.23
C ASP A 97 -9.93 9.77 25.87
N ASN A 98 -9.18 10.60 25.14
CA ASN A 98 -8.81 11.94 25.61
C ASN A 98 -10.02 12.90 25.68
N THR A 99 -10.98 12.80 24.75
CA THR A 99 -12.21 13.60 24.83
C THR A 99 -13.09 13.19 26.00
N ASP A 100 -13.19 11.89 26.31
CA ASP A 100 -13.98 11.39 27.44
C ASP A 100 -13.40 11.90 28.78
N VAL A 101 -12.08 11.85 28.95
CA VAL A 101 -11.40 12.38 30.14
C VAL A 101 -11.63 13.89 30.29
N ALA A 102 -11.54 14.66 29.20
CA ALA A 102 -11.75 16.10 29.23
C ALA A 102 -13.19 16.47 29.65
N VAL A 103 -14.19 15.72 29.17
CA VAL A 103 -15.60 15.93 29.54
C VAL A 103 -15.83 15.64 31.01
N VAL A 104 -15.28 14.54 31.53
CA VAL A 104 -15.38 14.20 32.97
C VAL A 104 -14.71 15.27 33.84
N SER A 105 -13.55 15.79 33.42
CA SER A 105 -12.85 16.87 34.12
C SER A 105 -13.70 18.15 34.21
N ALA A 106 -14.28 18.58 33.08
CA ALA A 106 -15.11 19.78 33.03
C ALA A 106 -16.38 19.66 33.89
N ALA A 107 -17.04 18.49 33.87
CA ALA A 107 -18.21 18.24 34.71
C ALA A 107 -17.87 18.28 36.21
N ASN A 108 -16.69 17.77 36.61
CA ASN A 108 -16.23 17.84 38.00
C ASN A 108 -15.91 19.27 38.44
N GLU A 109 -15.35 20.10 37.55
CA GLU A 109 -15.10 21.51 37.82
C GLU A 109 -16.40 22.31 38.00
N GLU A 110 -17.41 22.10 37.14
CA GLU A 110 -18.72 22.73 37.28
C GLU A 110 -19.42 22.31 38.58
N LEU A 111 -19.39 21.02 38.92
CA LEU A 111 -19.97 20.52 40.16
C LEU A 111 -19.27 21.12 41.39
N ALA A 112 -17.94 21.25 41.35
CA ALA A 112 -17.17 21.88 42.42
C ALA A 112 -17.44 23.39 42.53
N ALA A 113 -17.68 24.07 41.41
CA ALA A 113 -18.06 25.49 41.42
C ALA A 113 -19.49 25.73 41.92
N ALA A 114 -20.36 24.72 41.85
CA ALA A 114 -21.74 24.78 42.31
C ALA A 114 -21.93 24.37 43.79
N ALA A 115 -20.88 23.88 44.46
CA ALA A 115 -20.87 23.44 45.86
C ALA A 115 -20.27 24.51 46.79
#